data_AF-A0A2X3F4X6-F1
#
_entry.id   AF-A0A2X3F4X6-F1
#
_cell.length_a   1.000
_cell.length_b   1.000
_cell.length_c   1.000
_cell.angle_alpha   90.00
_cell.angle_beta   90.00
_cell.angle_gamma   90.00
#
_symmetry.space_group_name_H-M   'P 1'
#
loop_
_entity.id
_entity.type
_entity.pdbx_description
1 polymer ?
#
loop_
_entity_poly.entity_id
_entity_poly.type
_entity_poly.pdbx_seq_one_letter_code
_entity_poly.pdbx_strand_id
1 'polypeptide(L)'
;MSNFSFSDTDQALWLYHFDSTGVYIGSGLSLIPAGTGLPAKTTTVACQPPDGFTGVWDGNAAWNYIEDKRGMRYWNKYGVGSVVLSVNESIPDDAIFIEPPPKETGYVFLFTGEVWLRLKDMTGEKYYGNLGQVNIVPDAYFSLPEGCTFIPPIDPKLDT
;
A
#
# COMPACT_ATOMS: atom_id res chain seq x y z
N MET A 1 -4.47 -44.82 8.22
CA MET A 1 -5.56 -43.93 8.66
C MET A 1 -5.27 -43.56 10.11
N SER A 2 -4.99 -42.31 10.41
CA SER A 2 -4.83 -41.83 11.79
C SER A 2 -6.20 -41.77 12.46
N ASN A 3 -6.39 -42.56 13.52
CA ASN A 3 -7.60 -42.49 14.35
C ASN A 3 -7.60 -41.14 15.08
N PHE A 4 -8.48 -40.24 14.68
CA PHE A 4 -8.82 -39.06 15.47
C PHE A 4 -9.86 -39.44 16.52
N SER A 5 -9.64 -39.08 17.79
CA SER A 5 -10.57 -39.33 18.88
C SER A 5 -10.71 -38.10 19.76
N PHE A 6 -11.95 -37.79 20.18
CA PHE A 6 -12.20 -36.75 21.18
C PHE A 6 -11.81 -37.23 22.58
N SER A 7 -11.55 -36.27 23.48
CA SER A 7 -11.35 -36.55 24.91
C SER A 7 -12.66 -36.88 25.59
N ASP A 8 -12.67 -37.87 26.48
CA ASP A 8 -13.84 -38.23 27.31
C ASP A 8 -14.00 -37.33 28.55
N THR A 9 -13.10 -36.37 28.75
CA THR A 9 -13.13 -35.40 29.86
C THR A 9 -12.93 -33.99 29.33
N ASP A 10 -13.42 -33.00 30.09
CA ASP A 10 -13.16 -31.60 29.79
C ASP A 10 -11.66 -31.32 29.78
N GLN A 11 -11.18 -30.54 28.80
CA GLN A 11 -9.78 -30.19 28.64
C GLN A 11 -9.61 -28.67 28.70
N ALA A 12 -8.66 -28.18 29.49
CA ALA A 12 -8.23 -26.78 29.43
C ALA A 12 -7.01 -26.69 28.52
N LEU A 13 -7.17 -26.13 27.31
CA LEU A 13 -6.12 -26.03 26.30
C LEU A 13 -5.79 -24.57 26.01
N TRP A 14 -4.51 -24.27 25.79
CA TRP A 14 -4.11 -22.99 25.24
C TRP A 14 -4.33 -23.01 23.73
N LEU A 15 -5.18 -22.13 23.23
CA LEU A 15 -5.55 -22.05 21.82
C LEU A 15 -5.03 -20.76 21.19
N TYR A 16 -4.71 -20.87 19.91
CA TYR A 16 -4.35 -19.76 19.03
C TYR A 16 -5.50 -19.54 18.07
N HIS A 17 -5.99 -18.30 18.02
CA HIS A 17 -7.16 -17.89 17.27
C HIS A 17 -6.75 -17.19 15.97
N PHE A 18 -7.53 -17.41 14.93
CA PHE A 18 -7.38 -16.72 13.66
C PHE A 18 -8.74 -16.26 13.11
N ASP A 19 -8.73 -15.27 12.22
CA ASP A 19 -9.95 -14.74 11.61
C ASP A 19 -10.43 -15.58 10.41
N SER A 20 -11.45 -15.12 9.68
CA SER A 20 -11.94 -15.82 8.47
C SER A 20 -10.93 -15.94 7.35
N THR A 21 -9.88 -15.13 7.36
CA THR A 21 -8.81 -15.13 6.36
C THR A 21 -7.56 -15.86 6.85
N GLY A 22 -7.63 -16.50 8.03
CA GLY A 22 -6.52 -17.22 8.63
C GLY A 22 -5.55 -16.34 9.41
N VAL A 23 -5.73 -15.02 9.44
CA VAL A 23 -4.80 -14.11 10.15
C VAL A 23 -4.89 -14.32 11.64
N TYR A 24 -3.75 -14.49 12.30
CA TYR A 24 -3.64 -14.62 13.74
C TYR A 24 -4.19 -13.37 14.46
N ILE A 25 -5.07 -13.59 15.45
CA ILE A 25 -5.72 -12.51 16.22
C ILE A 25 -5.49 -12.59 17.73
N GLY A 26 -4.80 -13.62 18.21
CA GLY A 26 -4.45 -13.77 19.62
C GLY A 26 -4.50 -15.21 20.12
N SER A 27 -4.15 -15.41 21.37
CA SER A 27 -4.15 -16.72 22.01
C SER A 27 -4.66 -16.65 23.44
N GLY A 28 -5.25 -17.73 23.94
CA GLY A 28 -5.72 -17.79 25.32
C GLY A 28 -6.15 -19.20 25.74
N LEU A 29 -6.35 -19.36 27.05
CA LEU A 29 -6.84 -20.60 27.62
C LEU A 29 -8.34 -20.78 27.29
N SER A 30 -8.71 -21.95 26.79
CA SER A 30 -10.09 -22.32 26.49
C SER A 30 -10.44 -23.66 27.14
N LEU A 31 -11.68 -23.78 27.63
CA LEU A 31 -12.24 -25.04 28.11
C LEU A 31 -12.92 -25.75 26.93
N ILE A 32 -12.51 -26.99 26.67
CA ILE A 32 -13.08 -27.87 25.64
C ILE A 32 -13.89 -28.96 26.34
N PRO A 33 -15.22 -28.95 26.22
CA PRO A 33 -16.05 -29.98 26.82
C PRO A 33 -15.71 -31.39 26.32
N ALA A 34 -15.90 -32.39 27.19
CA ALA A 34 -15.80 -33.79 26.83
C ALA A 34 -16.63 -34.12 25.57
N GLY A 35 -16.07 -34.94 24.68
CA GLY A 35 -16.71 -35.37 23.44
C GLY A 35 -16.80 -34.30 22.35
N THR A 36 -16.13 -33.15 22.50
CA THR A 36 -16.15 -32.05 21.51
C THR A 36 -14.78 -31.79 20.88
N GLY A 37 -14.79 -31.15 19.72
CA GLY A 37 -13.59 -30.67 19.02
C GLY A 37 -13.21 -29.25 19.40
N LEU A 38 -12.08 -28.79 18.85
CA LEU A 38 -11.67 -27.40 19.01
C LEU A 38 -12.73 -26.44 18.42
N PRO A 39 -12.95 -25.26 19.01
CA PRO A 39 -13.76 -24.21 18.41
C PRO A 39 -13.28 -23.89 16.99
N ALA A 40 -14.21 -23.46 16.14
CA ALA A 40 -13.85 -23.04 14.79
C ALA A 40 -12.78 -21.94 14.83
N LYS A 41 -11.87 -22.00 13.86
CA LYS A 41 -10.76 -21.04 13.70
C LYS A 41 -9.83 -20.96 14.92
N THR A 42 -9.58 -22.11 15.52
CA THR A 42 -8.58 -22.25 16.57
C THR A 42 -7.65 -23.41 16.26
N THR A 43 -6.44 -23.35 16.82
CA THR A 43 -5.45 -24.41 16.73
C THR A 43 -4.66 -24.47 18.04
N THR A 44 -4.13 -25.65 18.36
CA THR A 44 -3.16 -25.83 19.44
C THR A 44 -1.72 -25.57 18.98
N VAL A 45 -1.51 -25.38 17.67
CA VAL A 45 -0.19 -25.06 17.10
C VAL A 45 0.14 -23.59 17.39
N ALA A 46 1.26 -23.36 18.08
CA ALA A 46 1.66 -22.02 18.48
C ALA A 46 2.01 -21.12 17.27
N CYS A 47 1.46 -19.91 17.27
CA CYS A 47 1.86 -18.85 16.34
C CYS A 47 3.06 -18.10 16.93
N GLN A 48 4.23 -18.21 16.30
CA GLN A 48 5.50 -17.61 16.76
C GLN A 48 6.21 -16.93 15.58
N PRO A 49 5.65 -15.82 15.05
CA PRO A 49 6.28 -15.11 13.95
C PRO A 49 7.54 -14.36 14.42
N PRO A 50 8.52 -14.14 13.52
CA PRO A 50 9.58 -13.15 13.74
C PRO A 50 9.03 -11.74 13.96
N ASP A 51 9.86 -10.84 14.51
CA ASP A 51 9.51 -9.43 14.64
C ASP A 51 9.15 -8.81 13.29
N GLY A 52 8.02 -8.09 13.23
CA GLY A 52 7.49 -7.49 12.00
C GLY A 52 6.72 -8.47 11.10
N PHE A 53 6.50 -9.71 11.53
CA PHE A 53 5.70 -10.70 10.81
C PHE A 53 4.44 -11.08 11.59
N THR A 54 3.47 -11.64 10.88
CA THR A 54 2.27 -12.24 11.48
C THR A 54 1.99 -13.60 10.85
N GLY A 55 1.27 -14.45 11.59
CA GLY A 55 0.89 -15.78 11.11
C GLY A 55 -0.43 -15.76 10.35
N VAL A 56 -0.46 -16.45 9.21
CA VAL A 56 -1.69 -16.80 8.49
C VAL A 56 -1.82 -18.31 8.46
N TRP A 57 -2.89 -18.83 9.04
CA TRP A 57 -3.17 -20.26 9.09
C TRP A 57 -3.36 -20.83 7.68
N ASP A 58 -2.68 -21.94 7.37
CA ASP A 58 -2.71 -22.59 6.05
C ASP A 58 -4.00 -23.39 5.77
N GLY A 59 -4.91 -23.44 6.75
CA GLY A 59 -6.16 -24.18 6.70
C GLY A 59 -6.06 -25.64 7.15
N ASN A 60 -4.85 -26.15 7.39
CA ASN A 60 -4.61 -27.54 7.74
C ASN A 60 -3.88 -27.70 9.08
N ALA A 61 -2.60 -27.32 9.15
CA ALA A 61 -1.74 -27.70 10.26
C ALA A 61 -0.58 -26.74 10.56
N ALA A 62 -0.40 -25.66 9.79
CA ALA A 62 0.75 -24.77 9.95
C ALA A 62 0.41 -23.28 9.79
N TRP A 63 1.26 -22.46 10.39
CA TRP A 63 1.28 -21.01 10.19
C TRP A 63 2.22 -20.66 9.04
N ASN A 64 1.72 -19.87 8.09
CA ASN A 64 2.55 -19.15 7.15
C ASN A 64 2.91 -17.79 7.75
N TYR A 65 4.20 -17.51 7.94
CA TYR A 65 4.63 -16.21 8.43
C TYR A 65 4.87 -15.27 7.28
N ILE A 66 4.15 -14.15 7.29
CA ILE A 66 4.25 -13.10 6.28
C ILE A 66 4.51 -11.75 6.92
N GLU A 67 5.19 -10.89 6.18
CA GLU A 67 5.55 -9.55 6.65
C GLU A 67 4.27 -8.76 6.94
N ASP A 68 4.15 -8.25 8.16
CA ASP A 68 3.01 -7.47 8.58
C ASP A 68 3.20 -6.01 8.21
N LYS A 69 2.73 -5.68 7.00
CA LYS A 69 2.84 -4.34 6.43
C LYS A 69 1.78 -3.37 6.93
N ARG A 70 0.87 -3.80 7.82
CA ARG A 70 -0.21 -2.95 8.32
C ARG A 70 0.33 -1.68 8.96
N GLY A 71 -0.32 -0.56 8.69
CA GLY A 71 0.11 0.76 9.15
C GLY A 71 1.22 1.39 8.30
N MET A 72 1.85 0.66 7.38
CA MET A 72 2.82 1.23 6.44
C MET A 72 2.11 2.15 5.45
N ARG A 73 2.72 3.31 5.20
CA ARG A 73 2.26 4.29 4.20
C ARG A 73 2.88 4.01 2.84
N TYR A 74 2.10 4.25 1.80
CA TYR A 74 2.56 4.28 0.42
C TYR A 74 1.87 5.40 -0.34
N TRP A 75 2.44 5.83 -1.46
CA TRP A 75 1.92 6.90 -2.30
C TRP A 75 1.82 6.47 -3.75
N ASN A 76 0.91 7.07 -4.52
CA ASN A 76 0.98 7.00 -5.97
C ASN A 76 1.97 8.05 -6.52
N LYS A 77 2.22 8.03 -7.83
CA LYS A 77 3.16 8.96 -8.49
C LYS A 77 2.84 10.45 -8.34
N TYR A 78 1.63 10.81 -7.89
CA TYR A 78 1.19 12.18 -7.66
C TYR A 78 1.25 12.59 -6.18
N GLY A 79 1.81 11.74 -5.31
CA GLY A 79 1.92 12.01 -3.88
C GLY A 79 0.61 11.81 -3.11
N VAL A 80 -0.39 11.14 -3.68
CA VAL A 80 -1.60 10.75 -2.94
C VAL A 80 -1.27 9.54 -2.08
N GLY A 81 -1.34 9.73 -0.76
CA GLY A 81 -1.00 8.70 0.22
C GLY A 81 -2.14 7.76 0.57
N SER A 82 -1.76 6.52 0.85
CA SER A 82 -2.60 5.43 1.36
C SER A 82 -1.86 4.72 2.51
N VAL A 83 -2.58 3.85 3.23
CA VAL A 83 -2.05 3.05 4.33
C VAL A 83 -2.50 1.61 4.14
N VAL A 84 -1.60 0.66 4.39
CA VAL A 84 -1.94 -0.77 4.41
C VAL A 84 -2.81 -1.06 5.64
N LEU A 85 -4.03 -1.54 5.42
CA LEU A 85 -5.03 -1.79 6.46
C LEU A 85 -5.11 -3.26 6.87
N SER A 86 -4.73 -4.19 5.97
CA SER A 86 -4.83 -5.62 6.25
C SER A 86 -3.60 -6.38 5.81
N VAL A 87 -3.36 -7.52 6.46
CA VAL A 87 -2.23 -8.42 6.19
C VAL A 87 -2.26 -8.95 4.74
N ASN A 88 -3.46 -9.20 4.22
CA ASN A 88 -3.67 -9.75 2.89
C ASN A 88 -3.99 -8.67 1.84
N GLU A 89 -3.75 -7.39 2.15
CA GLU A 89 -3.97 -6.31 1.20
C GLU A 89 -2.95 -6.39 0.06
N SER A 90 -3.45 -6.33 -1.18
CA SER A 90 -2.59 -6.18 -2.35
C SER A 90 -2.14 -4.74 -2.46
N ILE A 91 -0.87 -4.49 -2.18
CA ILE A 91 -0.24 -3.19 -2.45
C ILE A 91 -0.01 -3.09 -3.96
N PRO A 92 -0.35 -1.95 -4.61
CA PRO A 92 -0.07 -1.75 -6.03
C PRO A 92 1.42 -1.88 -6.38
N ASP A 93 1.74 -2.43 -7.54
CA ASP A 93 3.14 -2.57 -8.01
C ASP A 93 3.83 -1.22 -8.21
N ASP A 94 3.06 -0.15 -8.48
CA ASP A 94 3.53 1.22 -8.64
C ASP A 94 3.49 2.03 -7.33
N ALA A 95 3.31 1.36 -6.18
CA ALA A 95 3.36 1.99 -4.88
C ALA A 95 4.75 2.53 -4.56
N ILE A 96 4.79 3.79 -4.14
CA ILE A 96 6.00 4.48 -3.74
C ILE A 96 6.06 4.49 -2.21
N PHE A 97 7.20 4.10 -1.63
CA PHE A 97 7.41 4.11 -0.17
C PHE A 97 8.28 5.29 0.31
N ILE A 98 8.64 6.18 -0.61
CA ILE A 98 9.34 7.43 -0.30
C ILE A 98 8.28 8.51 -0.08
N GLU A 99 8.23 9.07 1.13
CA GLU A 99 7.27 10.13 1.45
C GLU A 99 7.48 11.36 0.53
N PRO A 100 6.41 11.88 -0.10
CA PRO A 100 6.51 13.11 -0.88
C PRO A 100 6.89 14.29 0.02
N PRO A 101 7.57 15.30 -0.53
CA PRO A 101 7.82 16.53 0.20
C PRO A 101 6.50 17.19 0.68
N PRO A 102 6.56 18.06 1.69
CA PRO A 102 5.39 18.79 2.16
C PRO A 102 4.72 19.57 1.02
N LYS A 103 3.38 19.63 1.06
CA LYS A 103 2.60 20.41 0.09
C LYS A 103 3.07 21.87 0.09
N GLU A 104 3.23 22.43 -1.10
CA GLU A 104 3.67 23.80 -1.31
C GLU A 104 2.69 24.49 -2.26
N THR A 105 2.21 25.69 -1.90
CA THR A 105 1.25 26.43 -2.73
C THR A 105 1.86 26.80 -4.09
N GLY A 106 1.16 26.46 -5.17
CA GLY A 106 1.61 26.71 -6.55
C GLY A 106 2.59 25.66 -7.09
N TYR A 107 2.83 24.57 -6.36
CA TYR A 107 3.67 23.47 -6.80
C TYR A 107 2.98 22.13 -6.59
N VAL A 108 3.30 21.17 -7.46
CA VAL A 108 2.95 19.76 -7.31
C VAL A 108 4.22 18.91 -7.35
N PHE A 109 4.12 17.67 -6.88
CA PHE A 109 5.21 16.71 -6.92
C PHE A 109 4.83 15.53 -7.80
N LEU A 110 5.73 15.17 -8.72
CA LEU A 110 5.60 14.01 -9.58
C LEU A 110 6.76 13.06 -9.30
N PHE A 111 6.47 11.81 -8.95
CA PHE A 111 7.50 10.81 -8.76
C PHE A 111 7.96 10.25 -10.10
N THR A 112 9.23 10.41 -10.42
CA THR A 112 9.85 9.90 -11.66
C THR A 112 11.32 9.64 -11.41
N GLY A 113 11.86 8.55 -11.97
CA GLY A 113 13.28 8.20 -11.80
C GLY A 113 13.71 8.05 -10.34
N GLU A 114 12.85 7.44 -9.51
CA GLU A 114 13.08 7.21 -8.07
C GLU A 114 13.17 8.48 -7.20
N VAL A 115 12.79 9.64 -7.74
CA VAL A 115 12.81 10.92 -7.02
C VAL A 115 11.51 11.70 -7.20
N TRP A 116 11.20 12.54 -6.20
CA TRP A 116 10.10 13.50 -6.29
C TRP A 116 10.56 14.74 -7.06
N LEU A 117 10.02 14.94 -8.25
CA LEU A 117 10.23 16.15 -9.04
C LEU A 117 9.22 17.23 -8.60
N ARG A 118 9.73 18.37 -8.17
CA ARG A 118 8.93 19.56 -7.88
C ARG A 118 8.59 20.30 -9.18
N LEU A 119 7.30 20.43 -9.47
CA LEU A 119 6.79 21.13 -10.65
C LEU A 119 5.99 22.34 -10.22
N LYS A 120 6.24 23.49 -10.86
CA LYS A 120 5.36 24.65 -10.69
C LYS A 120 4.05 24.37 -11.41
N ASP A 121 2.92 24.58 -10.74
CA ASP A 121 1.63 24.50 -11.39
C ASP A 121 1.49 25.68 -12.37
N MET A 122 1.50 25.35 -13.65
CA MET A 122 1.35 26.28 -14.76
C MET A 122 0.04 26.03 -15.51
N THR A 123 -0.93 25.32 -14.91
CA THR A 123 -2.20 24.96 -15.56
C THR A 123 -2.88 26.20 -16.14
N GLY A 124 -3.28 26.13 -17.41
CA GLY A 124 -3.91 27.25 -18.11
C GLY A 124 -2.93 28.26 -18.74
N GLU A 125 -1.65 28.21 -18.40
CA GLU A 125 -0.63 29.07 -19.02
C GLU A 125 -0.32 28.66 -20.46
N LYS A 126 0.13 29.63 -21.26
CA LYS A 126 0.54 29.40 -22.65
C LYS A 126 1.97 28.86 -22.72
N TYR A 127 2.20 27.89 -23.59
CA TYR A 127 3.54 27.52 -24.02
C TYR A 127 3.61 27.46 -25.56
N TYR A 128 4.82 27.64 -26.09
CA TYR A 128 5.08 27.81 -27.51
C TYR A 128 6.01 26.71 -27.99
N GLY A 129 5.65 26.06 -29.09
CA GLY A 129 6.52 25.06 -29.73
C GLY A 129 7.51 25.69 -30.72
N ASN A 130 8.47 24.90 -31.20
CA ASN A 130 9.52 25.32 -32.16
C ASN A 130 9.01 26.02 -33.43
N LEU A 131 7.75 25.78 -33.84
CA LEU A 131 7.13 26.41 -35.02
C LEU A 131 6.21 27.59 -34.67
N GLY A 132 6.26 28.10 -33.43
CA GLY A 132 5.43 29.21 -32.97
C GLY A 132 3.97 28.84 -32.64
N GLN A 133 3.63 27.55 -32.65
CA GLN A 133 2.30 27.07 -32.23
C GLN A 133 2.03 27.46 -30.77
N VAL A 134 0.82 27.93 -30.48
CA VAL A 134 0.39 28.27 -29.12
C VAL A 134 -0.40 27.10 -28.55
N ASN A 135 0.04 26.59 -27.40
CA ASN A 135 -0.64 25.56 -26.64
C ASN A 135 -0.95 26.05 -25.22
N ILE A 136 -1.82 25.34 -24.53
CA ILE A 136 -2.18 25.59 -23.13
C ILE A 136 -1.72 24.41 -22.28
N VAL A 137 -1.16 24.69 -21.11
CA VAL A 137 -0.80 23.67 -20.13
C VAL A 137 -2.10 23.00 -19.62
N PRO A 138 -2.27 21.69 -19.82
CA PRO A 138 -3.55 21.01 -19.55
C PRO A 138 -3.76 20.69 -18.07
N ASP A 139 -2.69 20.45 -17.31
CA ASP A 139 -2.74 20.04 -15.90
C ASP A 139 -1.45 20.40 -15.15
N ALA A 140 -1.51 20.29 -13.83
CA ALA A 140 -0.43 20.72 -12.93
C ALA A 140 0.82 19.83 -13.00
N TYR A 141 0.71 18.59 -13.49
CA TYR A 141 1.82 17.63 -13.60
C TYR A 141 2.49 17.69 -14.99
N PHE A 142 2.08 18.63 -15.83
CA PHE A 142 2.62 18.81 -17.17
C PHE A 142 4.12 19.14 -17.15
N SER A 143 4.88 18.35 -17.90
CA SER A 143 6.29 18.62 -18.19
C SER A 143 6.41 19.20 -19.59
N LEU A 144 7.14 20.31 -19.70
CA LEU A 144 7.33 21.01 -20.98
C LEU A 144 8.07 20.08 -21.96
N PRO A 145 7.50 19.80 -23.16
CA PRO A 145 8.16 18.97 -24.16
C PRO A 145 9.46 19.60 -24.65
N GLU A 146 10.37 18.77 -25.16
CA GLU A 146 11.62 19.23 -25.76
C GLU A 146 11.34 20.21 -26.92
N GLY A 147 12.09 21.32 -26.97
CA GLY A 147 11.88 22.38 -27.95
C GLY A 147 10.63 23.23 -27.74
N CYS A 148 9.96 23.12 -26.59
CA CYS A 148 8.93 24.08 -26.19
C CYS A 148 9.49 25.11 -25.19
N THR A 149 8.86 26.27 -25.13
CA THR A 149 9.22 27.36 -24.21
C THR A 149 7.98 28.07 -23.68
N PHE A 150 8.05 28.66 -22.48
CA PHE A 150 7.04 29.57 -21.97
C PHE A 150 7.22 31.01 -22.48
N ILE A 151 8.30 31.28 -23.24
CA ILE A 151 8.60 32.60 -23.79
C ILE A 151 7.84 32.78 -25.11
N PRO A 152 7.04 33.85 -25.28
CA PRO A 152 6.36 34.12 -26.54
C PRO A 152 7.36 34.36 -27.69
N PRO A 153 7.04 33.97 -28.92
CA PRO A 153 7.82 34.35 -30.10
C PRO A 153 7.96 35.88 -30.19
N ILE A 154 9.11 36.35 -30.66
CA ILE A 154 9.34 37.79 -30.89
C ILE A 154 8.34 38.27 -31.94
N ASP A 155 7.54 39.27 -31.59
CA ASP A 155 6.57 39.88 -32.50
C ASP A 155 7.34 40.76 -33.51
N PRO A 156 7.33 40.47 -34.83
CA PRO A 156 8.13 41.21 -35.82
C PRO A 156 7.68 42.66 -36.02
N LYS A 157 6.65 43.13 -35.30
CA LYS A 157 5.98 44.41 -35.51
C LYS A 157 6.41 45.52 -34.53
N LEU A 158 7.42 45.30 -33.70
CA LEU A 158 7.89 46.29 -32.72
C LEU A 158 9.20 47.00 -33.08
N ASP A 159 9.83 46.65 -34.21
CA ASP A 159 11.00 47.35 -34.76
C ASP A 159 10.63 48.12 -36.05
N THR A 160 9.84 49.19 -35.91
CA THR A 160 9.76 50.29 -36.91
C THR A 160 9.57 51.61 -36.21
#